data_AF-A0A518N3J2-F1
#
_entry.id   AF-A0A518N3J2-F1
#
_cell.length_a   1.000
_cell.length_b   1.000
_cell.length_c   1.000
_cell.angle_alpha   90.00
_cell.angle_beta   90.00
_cell.angle_gamma   90.00
#
_symmetry.space_group_name_H-M   'P 1'
#
loop_
_entity.id
_entity.type
_entity.pdbx_description
1 polymer ?
#
loop_
_entity_poly.entity_id
_entity_poly.type
_entity_poly.pdbx_seq_one_letter_code
_entity_poly.pdbx_strand_id
1 'polypeptide(L)'
;MAVSGDAPDGVAQGYALLREGLVQQATDHVFGLLQARPDDVDALVLAGEAAVAGGTPDAAVGYMQRAIDASGGNDGLRLKQASLLLHLRRRREAFELALAVAGTARTRGDGRALWQAASIVTNCNRPGRPCRCTGRRSR
;
A
#
# COMPACT_ATOMS: atom_id res chain seq x y z
N MET A 1 -4.18 -19.12 -32.69
CA MET A 1 -4.44 -17.88 -31.96
C MET A 1 -4.48 -18.22 -30.48
N ALA A 2 -3.34 -18.12 -29.81
CA ALA A 2 -3.22 -18.32 -28.37
C ALA A 2 -2.10 -17.38 -27.90
N VAL A 3 -2.46 -16.21 -27.41
CA VAL A 3 -1.56 -15.43 -26.55
C VAL A 3 -1.98 -15.74 -25.12
N SER A 4 -1.46 -16.87 -24.65
CA SER A 4 -1.37 -17.20 -23.23
C SER A 4 0.11 -17.06 -22.87
N GLY A 5 0.44 -15.96 -22.21
CA GLY A 5 1.80 -15.58 -21.79
C GLY A 5 1.88 -14.05 -21.77
N ASP A 6 2.19 -13.34 -20.70
CA ASP A 6 2.78 -13.69 -19.41
C ASP A 6 2.16 -12.81 -18.31
N ALA A 7 2.13 -13.31 -17.09
CA ALA A 7 1.47 -12.71 -15.94
C ALA A 7 2.04 -11.38 -15.35
N PRO A 8 3.16 -10.78 -15.80
CA PRO A 8 3.63 -9.46 -15.34
C PRO A 8 3.52 -8.32 -16.38
N ASP A 9 3.31 -8.61 -17.67
CA ASP A 9 3.37 -7.59 -18.74
C ASP A 9 2.21 -6.59 -18.67
N GLY A 10 0.99 -7.06 -18.35
CA GLY A 10 -0.18 -6.18 -18.24
C GLY A 10 -0.06 -5.20 -17.06
N VAL A 11 0.49 -5.65 -15.93
CA VAL A 11 0.71 -4.77 -14.77
C VAL A 11 1.82 -3.75 -15.08
N ALA A 12 2.92 -4.19 -15.69
CA ALA A 12 4.00 -3.29 -16.12
C ALA A 12 3.50 -2.25 -17.15
N GLN A 13 2.64 -2.68 -18.08
CA GLN A 13 2.02 -1.80 -19.06
C GLN A 13 1.07 -0.79 -18.41
N GLY A 14 0.28 -1.20 -17.42
CA GLY A 14 -0.53 -0.28 -16.62
C GLY A 14 0.33 0.75 -15.88
N TYR A 15 1.47 0.35 -15.33
CA TYR A 15 2.42 1.29 -14.73
C TYR A 15 3.02 2.26 -15.76
N ALA A 16 3.32 1.79 -16.97
CA ALA A 16 3.78 2.65 -18.05
C ALA A 16 2.74 3.73 -18.39
N LEU A 17 1.47 3.33 -18.55
CA LEU A 17 0.36 4.26 -18.81
C LEU A 17 0.21 5.32 -17.71
N LEU A 18 0.36 4.95 -16.43
CA LEU A 18 0.35 5.90 -15.31
C LEU A 18 1.52 6.89 -15.38
N ARG A 19 2.72 6.42 -15.75
CA ARG A 19 3.91 7.27 -15.91
C ARG A 19 3.77 8.24 -17.08
N GLU A 20 3.04 7.86 -18.11
CA GLU A 20 2.70 8.70 -19.26
C GLU A 20 1.55 9.69 -18.96
N GLY A 21 0.92 9.59 -17.78
CA GLY A 21 -0.22 10.42 -17.38
C GLY A 21 -1.55 9.96 -17.99
N LEU A 22 -1.58 8.80 -18.64
CA LEU A 22 -2.75 8.22 -19.29
C LEU A 22 -3.61 7.46 -18.27
N VAL A 23 -4.08 8.18 -17.24
CA VAL A 23 -4.78 7.59 -16.08
C VAL A 23 -6.06 6.85 -16.47
N GLN A 24 -6.83 7.38 -17.43
CA GLN A 24 -8.06 6.72 -17.89
C GLN A 24 -7.75 5.38 -18.56
N GLN A 25 -6.79 5.37 -19.49
CA GLN A 25 -6.36 4.14 -20.15
C GLN A 25 -5.77 3.12 -19.16
N ALA A 26 -5.02 3.58 -18.16
CA ALA A 26 -4.52 2.71 -17.09
C ALA A 26 -5.66 2.10 -16.28
N THR A 27 -6.72 2.87 -16.00
CA THR A 27 -7.91 2.39 -15.28
C THR A 27 -8.67 1.34 -16.09
N ASP A 28 -8.90 1.59 -17.38
CA ASP A 28 -9.53 0.62 -18.28
C ASP A 28 -8.70 -0.67 -18.41
N HIS A 29 -7.37 -0.52 -18.51
CA HIS A 29 -6.46 -1.66 -18.61
C HIS A 29 -6.46 -2.52 -17.34
N VAL A 30 -6.38 -1.87 -16.17
CA VAL A 30 -6.52 -2.51 -14.86
C VAL A 30 -7.87 -3.22 -14.73
N PHE A 31 -8.96 -2.60 -15.18
CA PHE A 31 -10.28 -3.20 -15.10
C PHE A 31 -10.35 -4.51 -15.89
N GLY A 32 -9.76 -4.54 -17.09
CA GLY A 32 -9.59 -5.76 -17.88
C GLY A 32 -8.78 -6.84 -17.15
N LEU A 33 -7.68 -6.46 -16.50
CA LEU A 33 -6.85 -7.38 -15.71
C LEU A 33 -7.62 -7.97 -14.52
N LEU A 34 -8.35 -7.13 -13.78
CA LEU A 34 -9.15 -7.57 -12.63
C LEU A 34 -10.33 -8.45 -13.03
N GLN A 35 -10.90 -8.28 -14.23
CA GLN A 35 -11.91 -9.21 -14.74
C GLN A 35 -11.33 -10.59 -15.04
N ALA A 36 -10.10 -10.66 -15.54
CA ALA A 36 -9.41 -11.92 -15.77
C ALA A 36 -8.91 -12.56 -14.46
N ARG A 37 -8.47 -11.73 -13.50
CA ARG A 37 -7.90 -12.15 -12.22
C ARG A 37 -8.34 -11.21 -11.08
N PRO A 38 -9.47 -11.49 -10.42
CA PRO A 38 -10.05 -10.58 -9.44
C PRO A 38 -9.27 -10.49 -8.11
N ASP A 39 -8.43 -11.49 -7.82
CA ASP A 39 -7.63 -11.60 -6.59
C ASP A 39 -6.12 -11.44 -6.83
N ASP A 40 -5.74 -10.95 -8.02
CA ASP A 40 -4.34 -10.67 -8.34
C ASP A 40 -3.86 -9.43 -7.56
N VAL A 41 -2.93 -9.66 -6.63
CA VAL A 41 -2.43 -8.63 -5.71
C VAL A 41 -1.77 -7.49 -6.47
N ASP A 42 -1.00 -7.78 -7.52
CA ASP A 42 -0.29 -6.77 -8.29
C ASP A 42 -1.27 -5.92 -9.13
N ALA A 43 -2.30 -6.55 -9.70
CA ALA A 43 -3.38 -5.82 -10.38
C ALA A 43 -4.19 -4.91 -9.43
N LEU A 44 -4.47 -5.37 -8.20
CA LEU A 44 -5.15 -4.58 -7.18
C LEU A 44 -4.30 -3.40 -6.69
N VAL A 45 -2.98 -3.59 -6.55
CA VAL A 45 -2.05 -2.50 -6.21
C VAL A 45 -2.01 -1.45 -7.32
N LEU A 46 -1.93 -1.89 -8.57
CA LEU A 46 -1.97 -0.99 -9.73
C LEU A 46 -3.30 -0.23 -9.83
N ALA A 47 -4.42 -0.87 -9.52
CA ALA A 47 -5.73 -0.21 -9.42
C ALA A 47 -5.74 0.89 -8.35
N GLY A 48 -5.11 0.62 -7.21
CA GLY A 48 -4.88 1.62 -6.18
C GLY A 48 -4.10 2.82 -6.70
N GLU A 49 -2.96 2.60 -7.37
CA GLU A 49 -2.13 3.69 -7.90
C GLU A 49 -2.83 4.47 -9.02
N ALA A 50 -3.59 3.80 -9.88
CA ALA A 50 -4.41 4.44 -10.89
C ALA A 50 -5.50 5.33 -10.28
N ALA A 51 -6.17 4.87 -9.23
CA ALA A 51 -7.18 5.65 -8.50
C ALA A 51 -6.57 6.89 -7.83
N VAL A 52 -5.34 6.79 -7.29
CA VAL A 52 -4.60 7.95 -6.74
C VAL A 52 -4.29 8.97 -7.84
N ALA A 53 -3.78 8.50 -8.98
CA ALA A 53 -3.49 9.36 -10.13
C ALA A 53 -4.76 10.00 -10.70
N GLY A 54 -5.90 9.30 -10.61
CA GLY A 54 -7.21 9.76 -11.05
C GLY A 54 -7.93 10.68 -10.06
N GLY A 55 -7.29 11.02 -8.93
CA GLY A 55 -7.89 11.90 -7.92
C GLY A 55 -9.02 11.26 -7.12
N THR A 56 -9.13 9.92 -7.13
CA THR A 56 -10.10 9.14 -6.32
C THR A 56 -9.38 8.33 -5.24
N PRO A 57 -8.69 9.00 -4.30
CA PRO A 57 -7.83 8.30 -3.36
C PRO A 57 -8.57 7.44 -2.33
N ASP A 58 -9.86 7.69 -2.10
CA ASP A 58 -10.67 6.85 -1.21
C ASP A 58 -10.90 5.46 -1.82
N ALA A 59 -11.17 5.41 -3.14
CA ALA A 59 -11.24 4.16 -3.89
C ALA A 59 -9.89 3.41 -3.87
N ALA A 60 -8.77 4.15 -3.94
CA ALA A 60 -7.44 3.56 -3.84
C ALA A 60 -7.19 2.82 -2.52
N VAL A 61 -7.67 3.37 -1.40
CA VAL A 61 -7.58 2.71 -0.08
C VAL A 61 -8.39 1.41 -0.09
N GLY A 62 -9.55 1.39 -0.72
CA GLY A 62 -10.38 0.18 -0.89
C GLY A 62 -9.68 -0.91 -1.70
N TYR A 63 -9.06 -0.56 -2.83
CA TYR A 63 -8.28 -1.53 -3.63
C TYR A 63 -7.08 -2.08 -2.87
N MET A 64 -6.36 -1.25 -2.11
CA MET A 64 -5.26 -1.71 -1.27
C MET A 64 -5.71 -2.64 -0.14
N GLN A 65 -6.88 -2.39 0.48
CA GLN A 65 -7.42 -3.32 1.48
C GLN A 65 -7.68 -4.70 0.87
N ARG A 66 -8.31 -4.75 -0.31
CA ARG A 66 -8.53 -6.01 -1.02
C ARG A 66 -7.23 -6.74 -1.35
N ALA A 67 -6.19 -6.01 -1.75
CA ALA A 67 -4.86 -6.61 -1.99
C ALA A 67 -4.24 -7.20 -0.71
N ILE A 68 -4.44 -6.53 0.44
CA ILE A 68 -3.96 -7.00 1.75
C ILE A 68 -4.71 -8.27 2.16
N ASP A 69 -6.03 -8.32 2.00
CA ASP A 69 -6.84 -9.52 2.27
C ASP A 69 -6.45 -10.69 1.37
N ALA A 70 -6.32 -10.46 0.05
CA ALA A 70 -5.92 -11.48 -0.91
C ALA A 70 -4.51 -12.05 -0.64
N SER A 71 -3.58 -11.20 -0.17
CA SER A 71 -2.21 -11.62 0.17
C SER A 71 -2.06 -12.24 1.57
N GLY A 72 -3.15 -12.33 2.35
CA GLY A 72 -3.10 -12.86 3.72
C GLY A 72 -2.44 -11.93 4.74
N GLY A 73 -2.45 -10.62 4.49
CA GLY A 73 -1.93 -9.64 5.44
C GLY A 73 -0.44 -9.33 5.30
N ASN A 74 0.08 -9.23 4.07
CA ASN A 74 1.46 -8.88 3.81
C ASN A 74 1.82 -7.49 4.38
N ASP A 75 2.80 -7.45 5.28
CA ASP A 75 3.26 -6.22 5.94
C ASP A 75 3.82 -5.18 4.96
N GLY A 76 4.39 -5.60 3.82
CA GLY A 76 4.84 -4.70 2.77
C GLY A 76 3.69 -3.91 2.13
N LEU A 77 2.54 -4.55 1.90
CA LEU A 77 1.34 -3.89 1.36
C LEU A 77 0.71 -2.95 2.38
N ARG A 78 0.69 -3.34 3.66
CA ARG A 78 0.23 -2.47 4.76
C ARG A 78 1.09 -1.21 4.88
N LEU A 79 2.41 -1.32 4.68
CA LEU A 79 3.31 -0.16 4.65
C LEU A 79 3.06 0.74 3.44
N LYS A 80 2.82 0.17 2.25
CA LYS A 80 2.42 0.95 1.06
C LYS A 80 1.10 1.70 1.31
N GLN A 81 0.12 1.04 1.90
CA GLN A 81 -1.15 1.67 2.26
C GLN A 81 -0.98 2.78 3.29
N ALA A 82 -0.16 2.57 4.32
CA ALA A 82 0.16 3.60 5.29
C ALA A 82 0.82 4.82 4.63
N SER A 83 1.73 4.60 3.68
CA SER A 83 2.33 5.68 2.88
C SER A 83 1.29 6.43 2.05
N LEU A 84 0.37 5.71 1.40
CA LEU A 84 -0.73 6.32 0.67
C LEU A 84 -1.57 7.22 1.61
N LEU A 85 -1.99 6.70 2.77
CA LEU A 85 -2.77 7.44 3.75
C LEU A 85 -2.06 8.71 4.25
N LEU A 86 -0.72 8.72 4.31
CA LEU A 86 0.04 9.95 4.58
C LEU A 86 -0.14 11.01 3.49
N HIS A 87 -0.05 10.62 2.21
CA HIS A 87 -0.31 11.52 1.08
C HIS A 87 -1.74 12.08 1.12
N LEU A 88 -2.69 11.28 1.56
CA LEU A 88 -4.09 11.67 1.73
C LEU A 88 -4.37 12.47 3.00
N ARG A 89 -3.32 12.79 3.78
CA ARG A 89 -3.42 13.50 5.07
C ARG A 89 -4.22 12.74 6.14
N ARG A 90 -4.56 11.46 5.89
CA ARG A 90 -5.19 10.52 6.82
C ARG A 90 -4.16 9.94 7.80
N ARG A 91 -3.45 10.84 8.49
CA ARG A 91 -2.32 10.50 9.37
C ARG A 91 -2.67 9.54 10.50
N ARG A 92 -3.90 9.59 11.01
CA ARG A 92 -4.34 8.71 12.10
C ARG A 92 -4.35 7.25 11.66
N GLU A 93 -4.95 6.97 10.51
CA GLU A 93 -5.06 5.61 9.97
C GLU A 93 -3.70 5.09 9.49
N ALA A 94 -2.88 5.95 8.85
CA ALA A 94 -1.51 5.62 8.49
C ALA A 94 -0.68 5.16 9.71
N PHE A 95 -0.85 5.85 10.84
CA PHE A 95 -0.14 5.56 12.07
C PHE A 95 -0.59 4.23 12.70
N GLU A 96 -1.90 3.96 12.74
CA GLU A 96 -2.41 2.69 13.28
C GLU A 96 -1.92 1.48 12.47
N LEU A 97 -1.95 1.59 11.15
CA LEU A 97 -1.40 0.56 10.26
C LEU A 97 0.11 0.36 10.47
N ALA A 98 0.88 1.44 10.54
CA ALA A 98 2.32 1.36 10.79
C ALA A 98 2.65 0.73 12.15
N LEU A 99 1.88 1.04 13.20
CA LEU A 99 2.05 0.41 14.51
C LEU A 99 1.74 -1.09 14.49
N ALA A 100 0.67 -1.50 13.79
CA ALA A 100 0.33 -2.90 13.64
C ALA A 100 1.47 -3.68 12.96
N VAL A 101 2.03 -3.12 11.87
CA VAL A 101 3.19 -3.70 11.17
C VAL A 101 4.44 -3.71 12.06
N ALA A 102 4.70 -2.66 12.83
CA ALA A 102 5.84 -2.64 13.74
C ALA A 102 5.75 -3.74 14.81
N GLY A 103 4.54 -4.05 15.28
CA GLY A 103 4.28 -5.15 16.21
C GLY A 103 4.62 -6.52 15.62
N THR A 104 4.12 -6.81 14.41
CA THR A 104 4.38 -8.08 13.70
C THR A 104 5.81 -8.20 13.18
N ALA A 105 6.41 -7.11 12.70
CA ALA A 105 7.80 -7.09 12.24
C ALA A 105 8.78 -7.31 13.39
N ARG A 106 8.49 -6.78 14.59
CA ARG A 106 9.31 -6.99 15.78
C ARG A 106 9.32 -8.46 16.22
N THR A 107 8.20 -9.18 16.10
CA THR A 107 8.15 -10.62 16.43
C THR A 107 8.87 -11.47 15.39
N ARG A 108 8.81 -11.07 14.10
CA ARG A 108 9.48 -11.77 12.99
C ARG A 108 10.96 -11.40 12.83
N GLY A 109 11.43 -10.34 13.48
CA GLY A 109 12.82 -9.87 13.36
C GLY A 109 13.10 -9.09 12.06
N ASP A 110 12.07 -8.64 11.36
CA ASP A 110 12.21 -7.91 10.09
C ASP A 110 12.61 -6.45 10.32
N GLY A 111 13.92 -6.21 10.44
CA GLY A 111 14.48 -4.87 10.66
C GLY A 111 14.07 -3.85 9.60
N ARG A 112 13.90 -4.27 8.34
CA ARG A 112 13.47 -3.39 7.24
C ARG A 112 12.02 -2.92 7.42
N ALA A 113 11.10 -3.84 7.66
CA ALA A 113 9.69 -3.51 7.88
C ALA A 113 9.52 -2.66 9.15
N LEU A 114 10.27 -2.97 10.20
CA LEU A 114 10.31 -2.19 11.43
C LEU A 114 10.80 -0.75 11.18
N TRP A 115 11.86 -0.58 10.39
CA TRP A 115 12.40 0.74 10.05
C TRP A 115 11.43 1.54 9.19
N GLN A 116 10.79 0.93 8.20
CA GLN A 116 9.80 1.61 7.37
C GLN A 116 8.56 2.02 8.17
N ALA A 117 8.07 1.15 9.05
CA ALA A 117 6.98 1.48 9.97
C ALA A 117 7.36 2.64 10.90
N ALA A 118 8.57 2.61 11.46
CA ALA A 118 9.08 3.67 12.32
C ALA A 118 9.19 5.00 11.56
N SER A 119 9.68 4.99 10.32
CA SER A 119 9.77 6.18 9.46
C SER A 119 8.40 6.85 9.24
N ILE A 120 7.37 6.04 8.94
CA ILE A 120 5.99 6.52 8.81
C ILE A 120 5.48 7.13 10.12
N VAL A 121 5.75 6.47 11.25
CA VAL A 121 5.40 6.96 12.59
C VAL A 121 6.09 8.27 12.92
N THR A 122 7.39 8.40 12.64
CA THR A 122 8.14 9.63 12.90
C THR A 122 7.73 10.79 11.99
N ASN A 123 7.38 10.49 10.73
CA ASN A 123 6.89 11.48 9.79
C ASN A 123 5.45 11.94 10.14
N CYS A 124 4.71 11.16 10.93
CA CYS A 124 3.52 11.62 11.63
C CYS A 124 3.90 12.55 12.79
N ASN A 125 4.51 13.70 12.49
CA ASN A 125 4.83 14.73 13.48
C ASN A 125 3.55 15.11 14.24
N ARG A 126 3.50 14.78 15.53
CA ARG A 126 2.34 14.98 16.40
C ARG A 126 2.64 16.16 17.32
N PRO A 127 2.16 17.38 17.02
CA PRO A 127 2.39 18.54 17.89
C PRO A 127 1.55 18.52 19.19
N GLY A 128 1.14 17.36 19.72
CA GLY A 128 0.16 17.30 20.82
C GLY A 128 0.09 16.04 21.67
N ARG A 129 1.02 15.09 21.55
CA ARG A 129 1.23 14.10 22.62
C ARG A 129 2.72 14.05 22.95
N PRO A 130 3.12 14.21 24.22
CA PRO A 130 4.50 13.95 24.60
C PRO A 130 4.83 12.50 24.24
N CYS A 131 5.99 12.30 23.61
CA CYS A 131 6.59 10.98 23.45
C CYS A 131 6.73 10.35 24.84
N ARG A 132 5.78 9.49 25.21
CA ARG A 132 5.92 8.64 26.39
C ARG A 132 6.85 7.52 25.98
N CYS A 133 8.16 7.81 25.99
CA CYS A 133 9.18 6.80 26.11
C CYS A 133 8.93 6.09 27.45
N THR A 134 8.03 5.10 27.48
CA THR A 134 7.97 4.18 28.61
C THR A 134 9.26 3.40 28.57
N GLY A 135 10.24 3.93 29.30
CA GLY A 135 11.53 3.33 29.51
C GLY A 135 11.34 1.92 30.05
N ARG A 136 11.64 0.93 29.23
CA ARG A 136 12.00 -0.38 29.74
C ARG A 136 13.49 -0.33 30.04
N ARG A 137 13.84 0.36 31.13
CA ARG A 137 15.13 0.16 31.79
C ARG A 137 14.94 -1.13 32.60
N SER A 138 15.33 -2.26 32.03
CA SER A 138 15.51 -3.51 32.76
C SER A 138 16.43 -3.21 33.94
N ARG A 139 15.90 -3.38 35.16
CA ARG A 139 16.70 -3.51 36.37
C ARG A 139 17.45 -4.83 36.35
#